data_AF-E6QZ13-F1
#
_entry.id   AF-E6QZ13-F1
#
_cell.length_a   1.000
_cell.length_b   1.000
_cell.length_c   1.000
_cell.angle_alpha   90.00
_cell.angle_beta   90.00
_cell.angle_gamma   90.00
#
_symmetry.space_group_name_H-M   'P 1'
#
loop_
_entity.id
_entity.type
_entity.pdbx_description
1 polymer ?
#
loop_
_entity_poly.entity_id
_entity_poly.type
_entity_poly.pdbx_seq_one_letter_code
_entity_poly.pdbx_strand_id
1 'polypeptide(L)'
;MAKSIRSKAKMASRARKRNMSHYAATEAARTQRLSNKLLGKDKKEGEDNEEIKEEQIEGDDAEMKEEPKKISTSGYRGSRKEQWRTARGMSARPKGSTKAKRNTRRR
;
A
#
# COMPACT_ATOMS: atom_id res chain seq x y z
N MET A 1 -23.03 2.97 -38.43
CA MET A 1 -22.13 2.05 -37.70
C MET A 1 -22.23 2.32 -36.20
N ALA A 2 -22.34 1.27 -35.36
CA ALA A 2 -22.32 1.44 -33.91
C ALA A 2 -20.90 1.80 -33.41
N LYS A 3 -20.82 2.44 -32.23
CA LYS A 3 -19.54 2.78 -31.60
C LYS A 3 -18.96 1.55 -30.89
N SER A 4 -17.68 1.25 -31.13
CA SER A 4 -16.95 0.20 -30.42
C SER A 4 -16.90 0.44 -28.89
N ILE A 5 -16.78 -0.64 -28.12
CA ILE A 5 -16.64 -0.60 -26.65
C ILE A 5 -15.42 0.22 -26.19
N ARG A 6 -14.36 0.19 -26.99
CA ARG A 6 -13.09 0.90 -26.79
C ARG A 6 -13.01 2.23 -27.54
N SER A 7 -14.15 2.73 -28.04
CA SER A 7 -14.20 4.06 -28.64
C SER A 7 -13.94 5.14 -27.58
N LYS A 8 -13.08 6.11 -27.92
CA LYS A 8 -12.65 7.17 -27.00
C LYS A 8 -13.83 7.97 -26.42
N ALA A 9 -14.82 8.28 -27.25
CA ALA A 9 -16.04 8.97 -26.81
C ALA A 9 -16.83 8.16 -25.76
N LYS A 10 -17.00 6.84 -25.96
CA LYS A 10 -17.68 5.98 -24.97
C LYS A 10 -16.86 5.85 -23.70
N MET A 11 -15.55 5.63 -23.80
CA MET A 11 -14.67 5.53 -22.64
C MET A 11 -14.66 6.82 -21.80
N ALA A 12 -14.57 7.99 -22.44
CA ALA A 12 -14.63 9.29 -21.77
C ALA A 12 -15.97 9.52 -21.05
N SER A 13 -17.09 9.15 -21.67
CA SER A 13 -18.40 9.23 -21.01
C SER A 13 -18.51 8.29 -19.79
N ARG A 14 -17.95 7.08 -19.88
CA ARG A 14 -17.91 6.12 -18.78
C ARG A 14 -17.01 6.62 -17.64
N ALA A 15 -15.87 7.20 -17.94
CA ALA A 15 -14.98 7.80 -16.96
C ALA A 15 -15.68 8.94 -16.19
N ARG A 16 -16.37 9.84 -16.90
CA ARG A 16 -17.18 10.90 -16.26
C ARG A 16 -18.24 10.33 -15.32
N LYS A 17 -18.96 9.28 -15.73
CA LYS A 17 -19.96 8.62 -14.86
C LYS A 17 -19.34 8.00 -13.62
N ARG A 18 -18.18 7.34 -13.74
CA ARG A 18 -17.50 6.75 -12.56
C ARG A 18 -17.14 7.81 -11.52
N ASN A 19 -16.67 8.97 -11.95
CA ASN A 19 -16.13 9.97 -11.02
C ASN A 19 -17.17 11.00 -10.55
N MET A 20 -18.14 11.36 -11.40
CA MET A 20 -19.02 12.52 -11.17
C MET A 20 -20.49 12.14 -10.90
N SER A 21 -20.87 10.87 -11.01
CA SER A 21 -22.26 10.45 -10.78
C SER A 21 -22.40 9.63 -9.50
N HIS A 22 -23.62 9.14 -9.23
CA HIS A 22 -23.95 8.34 -8.06
C HIS A 22 -23.03 7.12 -7.82
N TYR A 23 -22.36 6.60 -8.86
CA TYR A 23 -21.38 5.53 -8.71
C TYR A 23 -20.26 5.92 -7.73
N ALA A 24 -19.71 7.12 -7.85
CA ALA A 24 -18.66 7.61 -6.95
C ALA A 24 -19.12 7.63 -5.49
N ALA A 25 -20.33 8.16 -5.23
CA ALA A 25 -20.90 8.22 -3.88
C ALA A 25 -21.12 6.83 -3.28
N THR A 26 -21.64 5.88 -4.08
CA THR A 26 -21.85 4.50 -3.61
C THR A 26 -20.55 3.76 -3.34
N GLU A 27 -19.52 3.98 -4.16
CA GLU A 27 -18.19 3.41 -3.94
C GLU A 27 -17.55 3.98 -2.69
N ALA A 28 -17.60 5.31 -2.50
CA ALA A 28 -17.11 5.96 -1.29
C ALA A 28 -17.83 5.47 -0.03
N ALA A 29 -19.15 5.32 -0.05
CA ALA A 29 -19.89 4.78 1.10
C ALA A 29 -19.46 3.34 1.42
N ARG A 30 -19.23 2.51 0.41
CA ARG A 30 -18.75 1.12 0.59
C ARG A 30 -17.35 1.09 1.20
N THR A 31 -16.44 1.92 0.72
CA THR A 31 -15.07 1.98 1.26
C THR A 31 -15.04 2.46 2.70
N GLN A 32 -15.87 3.45 3.06
CA GLN A 32 -16.01 3.91 4.44
C GLN A 32 -16.53 2.81 5.37
N ARG A 33 -17.59 2.08 4.96
CA ARG A 33 -18.10 0.94 5.75
C ARG A 33 -17.03 -0.14 5.98
N LEU A 34 -16.27 -0.49 4.95
CA LEU A 34 -15.18 -1.46 5.08
C LEU A 34 -14.08 -0.93 6.01
N SER A 35 -13.73 0.36 5.92
CA SER A 35 -12.76 0.97 6.81
C SER A 35 -13.23 0.95 8.27
N ASN A 36 -14.50 1.24 8.53
CA ASN A 36 -15.05 1.23 9.89
C ASN A 36 -15.05 -0.19 10.46
N LYS A 37 -15.46 -1.19 9.67
CA LYS A 37 -15.46 -2.60 10.08
C LYS A 37 -14.05 -3.10 10.41
N LEU A 38 -13.06 -2.76 9.58
CA LEU A 38 -11.66 -3.16 9.81
C LEU A 38 -11.03 -2.48 11.02
N LEU A 39 -11.39 -1.21 11.26
CA LEU A 39 -10.87 -0.45 12.40
C LEU A 39 -11.71 -0.63 13.68
N GLY A 40 -12.76 -1.44 13.65
CA GLY A 40 -13.65 -1.67 14.80
C GLY A 40 -14.46 -0.45 15.23
N LYS A 41 -14.53 0.62 14.43
CA LYS A 41 -15.23 1.87 14.76
C LYS A 41 -16.76 1.74 14.82
N ASP A 42 -17.29 0.65 14.29
CA ASP A 42 -18.72 0.31 14.36
C ASP A 42 -19.08 -0.40 15.69
N LYS A 43 -18.10 -0.83 16.49
CA LYS A 43 -18.34 -1.26 17.86
C LYS A 43 -18.53 0.01 18.67
N LYS A 44 -19.77 0.26 19.10
CA LYS A 44 -20.11 1.44 19.92
C LYS A 44 -19.12 1.53 21.08
N GLU A 45 -18.51 2.70 21.24
CA GLU A 45 -17.87 3.06 22.50
C GLU A 45 -18.97 3.08 23.58
N GLY A 46 -19.11 2.00 24.36
CA GLY A 46 -19.93 2.02 25.58
C GLY A 46 -20.82 0.82 25.92
N GLU A 47 -20.92 -0.22 25.10
CA GLU A 47 -21.60 -1.48 25.48
C GLU A 47 -20.75 -2.64 24.96
N ASP A 48 -20.43 -3.60 25.84
CA ASP A 48 -19.68 -4.84 25.60
C ASP A 48 -18.14 -4.74 25.67
N ASN A 49 -17.64 -4.16 26.78
CA ASN A 49 -16.27 -4.40 27.26
C ASN A 49 -16.25 -5.25 28.54
N GLU A 50 -17.33 -6.00 28.79
CA GLU A 50 -17.44 -7.11 29.74
C GLU A 50 -18.09 -8.25 28.95
N GLU A 51 -17.61 -9.50 29.10
CA GLU A 51 -18.01 -10.68 28.30
C GLU A 51 -17.34 -10.89 26.93
N ILE A 52 -16.04 -10.60 26.81
CA ILE A 52 -15.14 -11.52 26.09
C ILE A 52 -13.89 -11.73 26.95
N LYS A 53 -14.11 -12.33 28.11
CA LYS A 53 -13.10 -13.13 28.79
C LYS A 53 -13.65 -14.55 28.88
N GLU A 54 -12.82 -15.48 28.42
CA GLU A 54 -12.90 -16.93 28.67
C GLU A 54 -13.70 -17.76 27.66
N GLU A 55 -13.11 -17.98 26.49
CA GLU A 55 -12.71 -19.35 26.16
C GLU A 55 -11.26 -19.33 25.64
N GLN A 56 -10.39 -20.04 26.36
CA GLN A 56 -8.99 -20.25 26.07
C GLN A 56 -8.78 -20.76 24.62
N ILE A 57 -8.05 -20.00 23.82
CA ILE A 57 -7.02 -20.60 22.98
C ILE A 57 -5.70 -20.21 23.63
N GLU A 58 -5.29 -21.08 24.55
CA GLU A 58 -3.99 -21.11 25.17
C GLU A 58 -2.95 -21.26 24.04
N GLY A 59 -2.24 -20.16 23.79
CA GLY A 59 -1.23 -20.04 22.75
C GLY A 59 -0.30 -18.89 23.07
N ASP A 60 0.22 -18.90 24.30
CA ASP A 60 1.46 -18.27 24.76
C ASP A 60 1.95 -17.09 23.90
N ASP A 61 1.25 -15.95 23.97
CA ASP A 61 1.74 -14.69 23.44
C ASP A 61 2.74 -14.12 24.46
N ALA A 62 3.87 -14.81 24.57
CA ALA A 62 5.00 -14.42 25.37
C ALA A 62 5.40 -12.99 24.98
N GLU A 63 5.29 -12.08 25.96
CA GLU A 63 5.67 -10.67 25.85
C GLU A 63 6.93 -10.49 25.00
N MET A 64 6.77 -10.07 23.74
CA MET A 64 7.88 -9.68 22.90
C MET A 64 8.35 -8.28 23.31
N LYS A 65 8.96 -8.17 24.50
CA LYS A 65 9.73 -7.00 24.94
C LYS A 65 11.08 -6.98 24.23
N GLU A 66 11.07 -6.86 22.92
CA GLU A 66 12.23 -6.36 22.19
C GLU A 66 11.98 -4.90 21.84
N GLU A 67 12.80 -3.99 22.39
CA GLU A 67 12.83 -2.61 21.91
C GLU A 67 12.94 -2.61 20.37
N PRO A 68 12.18 -1.76 19.65
CA PRO A 68 12.19 -1.78 18.20
C PRO A 68 13.58 -1.39 17.71
N LYS A 69 14.41 -2.40 17.42
CA LYS A 69 15.67 -2.20 16.70
C LYS A 69 15.29 -1.43 15.46
N LYS A 70 15.89 -0.26 15.27
CA LYS A 70 15.64 0.64 14.13
C LYS A 70 16.19 -0.04 12.87
N ILE A 71 15.46 -1.03 12.38
CA ILE A 71 15.79 -1.79 11.18
C ILE A 71 15.57 -0.81 10.04
N SER A 72 16.67 -0.31 9.49
CA SER A 72 16.63 0.50 8.29
C SER A 72 16.00 -0.34 7.18
N THR A 73 14.74 -0.08 6.85
CA THR A 73 14.04 -0.70 5.72
C THR A 73 14.68 -0.31 4.37
N SER A 74 15.62 0.63 4.40
CA SER A 74 16.47 1.08 3.30
C SER A 74 17.82 0.35 3.19
N GLY A 75 18.10 -0.60 4.11
CA GLY A 75 19.31 -1.43 4.13
C GLY A 75 19.33 -2.52 3.05
N TYR A 76 20.52 -3.10 2.83
CA TYR A 76 20.88 -3.96 1.71
C TYR A 76 20.02 -5.23 1.60
N ARG A 77 19.10 -5.27 0.62
CA ARG A 77 18.15 -6.38 0.39
C ARG A 77 18.68 -7.46 -0.56
N GLY A 78 19.99 -7.72 -0.53
CA GLY A 78 20.62 -8.85 -1.21
C GLY A 78 20.20 -9.03 -2.68
N SER A 79 20.15 -7.96 -3.47
CA SER A 79 19.82 -8.09 -4.89
C SER A 79 20.89 -8.94 -5.59
N ARG A 80 20.47 -9.92 -6.39
CA ARG A 80 21.37 -10.83 -7.14
C ARG A 80 22.41 -10.07 -7.96
N LYS A 81 22.07 -8.88 -8.46
CA LYS A 81 23.01 -8.00 -9.18
C LYS A 81 24.10 -7.47 -8.26
N GLU A 82 23.75 -7.09 -7.04
CA GLU A 82 24.71 -6.54 -6.09
C GLU A 82 25.61 -7.65 -5.53
N GLN A 83 25.08 -8.86 -5.30
CA GLN A 83 25.86 -10.07 -4.95
C GLN A 83 26.86 -10.48 -6.04
N TRP A 84 26.44 -10.48 -7.31
CA TRP A 84 27.34 -10.74 -8.44
C TRP A 84 28.46 -9.68 -8.52
N ARG A 85 28.14 -8.43 -8.23
CA ARG A 85 29.12 -7.34 -8.22
C ARG A 85 30.12 -7.49 -7.08
N THR A 86 29.68 -7.80 -5.87
CA THR A 86 30.58 -8.05 -4.73
C THR A 86 31.46 -9.27 -4.97
N ALA A 87 30.90 -10.35 -5.54
CA ALA A 87 31.68 -11.54 -5.93
C ALA A 87 32.72 -11.25 -7.03
N ARG A 88 32.49 -10.21 -7.83
CA ARG A 88 33.42 -9.72 -8.86
C ARG A 88 34.33 -8.57 -8.37
N GLY A 89 34.38 -8.31 -7.06
CA GLY A 89 35.23 -7.25 -6.47
C GLY A 89 34.78 -5.82 -6.81
N MET A 90 33.55 -5.63 -7.30
CA MET A 90 32.99 -4.32 -7.61
C MET A 90 32.15 -3.78 -6.45
N SER A 91 31.95 -2.46 -6.40
CA SER A 91 31.04 -1.84 -5.43
C SER A 91 29.62 -2.36 -5.59
N ALA A 92 28.96 -2.69 -4.47
CA ALA A 92 27.61 -3.27 -4.43
C ALA A 92 26.59 -2.48 -5.28
N ARG A 93 26.66 -1.15 -5.24
CA ARG A 93 25.92 -0.25 -6.13
C ARG A 93 26.87 0.57 -7.00
N PRO A 94 26.51 0.88 -8.26
CA PRO A 94 27.29 1.81 -9.06
C PRO A 94 27.27 3.19 -8.39
N LYS A 95 28.43 3.85 -8.30
CA LYS A 95 28.51 5.24 -7.84
C LYS A 95 27.74 6.09 -8.85
N GLY A 96 26.61 6.67 -8.44
CA GLY A 96 25.82 7.53 -9.31
C GLY A 96 26.65 8.73 -9.75
N SER A 97 26.91 8.88 -11.04
CA SER A 97 27.61 10.06 -11.53
C SER A 97 26.66 11.26 -11.45
N THR A 98 27.12 12.34 -10.82
CA THR A 98 26.38 13.62 -10.74
C THR A 98 26.07 14.19 -12.13
N LYS A 99 26.82 13.81 -13.17
CA LYS A 99 26.58 14.21 -14.57
C LYS A 99 25.25 13.71 -15.16
N ALA A 100 24.70 12.60 -14.68
CA ALA A 100 23.44 12.02 -15.20
C ALA A 100 22.17 12.73 -14.70
N LYS A 101 22.27 13.62 -13.70
CA LYS A 101 21.13 14.37 -13.13
C LYS A 101 20.97 15.78 -13.69
N ARG A 102 21.62 16.13 -14.80
CA ARG A 102 21.32 17.40 -15.47
C ARG A 102 19.99 17.23 -16.20
N ASN A 103 18.94 17.75 -15.58
CA ASN A 103 17.59 17.85 -16.12
C ASN A 103 17.65 18.60 -17.46
N THR A 104 17.71 17.88 -18.59
CA THR A 104 17.60 18.47 -19.93
C THR A 104 16.14 18.80 -20.24
N ARG A 105 15.43 19.44 -19.32
CA ARG A 105 14.21 20.18 -19.66
C ARG A 105 14.68 21.51 -20.23
N ARG A 106 14.98 21.51 -21.53
CA ARG A 106 15.02 22.74 -22.31
C ARG A 106 13.64 23.40 -22.17
N ARG A 107 13.66 24.68 -21.83
CA ARG A 107 12.49 25.57 -21.83
C ARG A 107 11.74 25.46 -23.15
#